data_AF-A0A6H1FYG0-F1
#
_entry.id   AF-A0A6H1FYG0-F1
#
_cell.length_a   1.000
_cell.length_b   1.000
_cell.length_c   1.000
_cell.angle_alpha   90.00
_cell.angle_beta   90.00
_cell.angle_gamma   90.00
#
_symmetry.space_group_name_H-M   'P 1'
#
loop_
_entity.id
_entity.type
_entity.pdbx_description
1 polymer ?
#
loop_
_entity_poly.entity_id
_entity_poly.type
_entity_poly.pdbx_seq_one_letter_code
_entity_poly.pdbx_strand_id
1 'polypeptide(L)'
;MNNDHPKLTFIYPTFIRAGMIASGPFIPDIGWQASQFPAKMMFYVSIGLMLNSKRNYSYDIDVLFDGKSLTPEDAQAVDSKLINTAVSNRDDFVAIATNHLTDVVMPSAGIYTLKARLFAGKADSSEKEIIDECSGFFTLAEDWMNNEMKKTT
;
A
#
# COMPACT_ATOMS: atom_id res chain seq x y z
N MET A 1 -32.37 7.13 0.26
CA MET A 1 -31.14 7.93 0.18
C MET A 1 -29.99 7.01 0.53
N ASN A 2 -29.04 6.83 -0.39
CA ASN A 2 -27.85 6.00 -0.17
C ASN A 2 -26.87 6.78 0.70
N ASN A 3 -26.54 6.23 1.87
CA ASN A 3 -25.55 6.79 2.80
C ASN A 3 -24.22 6.02 2.73
N ASP A 4 -23.96 5.32 1.63
CA ASP A 4 -22.72 4.58 1.43
C ASP A 4 -21.59 5.60 1.25
N HIS A 5 -20.59 5.54 2.12
CA HIS A 5 -19.39 6.39 2.08
C HIS A 5 -18.15 5.52 1.88
N PRO A 6 -17.99 4.87 0.71
CA PRO A 6 -16.81 4.08 0.40
C PRO A 6 -15.53 4.89 0.58
N LYS A 7 -14.56 4.34 1.30
CA LYS A 7 -13.36 5.08 1.71
C LYS A 7 -12.13 4.20 1.87
N LEU A 8 -10.99 4.76 1.52
CA LEU A 8 -9.65 4.31 1.89
C LEU A 8 -9.26 4.98 3.22
N THR A 9 -8.92 4.18 4.22
CA THR A 9 -8.69 4.68 5.59
C THR A 9 -7.22 4.89 5.91
N PHE A 10 -6.34 4.10 5.29
CA PHE A 10 -4.89 4.24 5.39
C PHE A 10 -4.19 3.44 4.29
N ILE A 11 -2.91 3.73 4.07
CA ILE A 11 -1.99 2.93 3.26
C ILE A 11 -0.60 2.94 3.91
N TYR A 12 0.05 1.79 3.99
CA TYR A 12 1.43 1.70 4.47
C TYR A 12 2.18 0.52 3.84
N PRO A 13 3.52 0.58 3.77
CA PRO A 13 4.33 -0.54 3.34
C PRO A 13 4.79 -1.41 4.51
N THR A 14 5.13 -2.65 4.21
CA THR A 14 5.89 -3.55 5.08
C THR A 14 6.96 -4.28 4.28
N PHE A 15 8.20 -4.23 4.77
CA PHE A 15 9.33 -4.89 4.15
C PHE A 15 9.27 -6.40 4.35
N ILE A 16 9.61 -7.15 3.30
CA ILE A 16 9.68 -8.60 3.36
C ILE A 16 11.00 -9.02 4.01
N ARG A 17 10.91 -9.68 5.16
CA ARG A 17 12.06 -10.19 5.92
C ARG A 17 12.11 -11.71 5.84
N ALA A 18 13.31 -12.28 5.84
CA ALA A 18 13.47 -13.74 5.90
C ALA A 18 12.78 -14.30 7.17
N GLY A 19 11.98 -15.35 7.01
CA GLY A 19 11.21 -15.97 8.09
C GLY A 19 9.91 -15.25 8.47
N MET A 20 9.54 -14.18 7.77
CA MET A 20 8.25 -13.51 7.96
C MET A 20 7.08 -14.41 7.50
N ILE A 21 6.04 -14.49 8.33
CA ILE A 21 4.83 -15.26 8.01
C ILE A 21 4.09 -14.55 6.85
N ALA A 22 3.73 -15.29 5.80
CA ALA A 22 3.02 -14.74 4.62
C ALA A 22 1.51 -14.48 4.84
N SER A 23 1.09 -14.29 6.10
CA SER A 23 -0.30 -14.02 6.48
C SER A 23 -0.34 -12.87 7.48
N GLY A 24 -0.69 -11.67 6.99
CA GLY A 24 -0.79 -10.46 7.81
C GLY A 24 -1.89 -10.53 8.90
N PRO A 25 -2.15 -9.41 9.61
CA PRO A 25 -1.71 -8.05 9.28
C PRO A 25 -0.23 -7.84 9.54
N PHE A 26 0.38 -7.04 8.68
CA PHE A 26 1.80 -6.71 8.78
C PHE A 26 1.98 -5.40 9.54
N ILE A 27 3.09 -5.29 10.26
CA ILE A 27 3.44 -4.06 10.97
C ILE A 27 3.94 -3.04 9.92
N PRO A 28 3.50 -1.77 9.97
CA PRO A 28 4.03 -0.73 9.09
C PRO A 28 5.54 -0.56 9.27
N ASP A 29 6.29 -0.54 8.18
CA ASP A 29 7.67 -0.08 8.18
C ASP A 29 7.74 1.30 7.51
N ILE A 30 8.19 2.31 8.24
CA ILE A 30 8.29 3.69 7.73
C ILE A 30 9.66 4.01 7.10
N GLY A 31 10.61 3.07 7.17
CA GLY A 31 12.01 3.35 6.92
C GLY A 31 12.86 2.12 6.65
N TRP A 32 13.57 2.11 5.51
CA TRP A 32 14.40 0.99 5.06
C TRP A 32 15.79 1.45 4.62
N GLN A 33 16.68 0.47 4.49
CA GLN A 33 18.01 0.66 3.93
C GLN A 33 18.17 -0.16 2.64
N ALA A 34 18.78 0.44 1.63
CA ALA A 34 19.28 -0.24 0.44
C ALA A 34 20.78 0.02 0.32
N SER A 35 21.59 -1.02 0.14
CA SER A 35 23.05 -0.88 0.12
C SER A 35 23.61 -0.22 -1.14
N GLN A 36 22.79 -0.04 -2.17
CA GLN A 36 23.16 0.57 -3.44
C GLN A 36 21.90 0.97 -4.21
N PHE A 37 22.04 1.94 -5.12
CA PHE A 37 20.98 2.38 -6.03
C PHE A 37 21.40 2.28 -7.51
N PRO A 38 20.47 2.01 -8.45
CA PRO A 38 19.06 1.72 -8.21
C PRO A 38 18.85 0.36 -7.52
N ALA A 39 17.89 0.30 -6.61
CA ALA A 39 17.56 -0.90 -5.85
C ALA A 39 16.27 -1.51 -6.36
N LYS A 40 16.29 -2.80 -6.70
CA LYS A 40 15.07 -3.54 -7.02
C LYS A 40 14.49 -4.11 -5.74
N MET A 41 13.27 -3.70 -5.38
CA MET A 41 12.64 -4.06 -4.11
C MET A 41 11.33 -4.82 -4.30
N MET A 42 11.01 -5.64 -3.31
CA MET A 42 9.72 -6.28 -3.13
C MET A 42 9.24 -6.04 -1.71
N PHE A 43 7.97 -5.69 -1.55
CA PHE A 43 7.38 -5.37 -0.26
C PHE A 43 5.86 -5.53 -0.32
N TYR A 44 5.24 -5.63 0.86
CA TYR A 44 3.79 -5.61 0.96
C TYR A 44 3.29 -4.17 1.09
N VAL A 45 2.12 -3.90 0.53
CA VAL A 45 1.35 -2.68 0.78
C VAL A 45 0.00 -3.05 1.36
N SER A 46 -0.27 -2.56 2.55
CA SER A 46 -1.55 -2.74 3.23
C SER A 46 -2.41 -1.50 3.10
N ILE A 47 -3.69 -1.70 2.76
CA ILE A 47 -4.69 -0.65 2.61
C ILE A 47 -5.88 -0.97 3.51
N GLY A 48 -6.33 0.02 4.28
CA GLY A 48 -7.58 -0.09 5.02
C GLY A 48 -8.78 0.29 4.14
N LEU A 49 -9.73 -0.63 4.00
CA LEU A 49 -10.93 -0.49 3.20
C LEU A 49 -12.15 -0.31 4.10
N MET A 50 -13.04 0.63 3.74
CA MET A 50 -14.40 0.74 4.28
C MET A 50 -15.36 0.84 3.10
N LEU A 51 -16.04 -0.25 2.75
CA LEU A 51 -16.79 -0.41 1.49
C LEU A 51 -18.14 -1.08 1.74
N ASN A 52 -19.06 -1.03 0.77
CA ASN A 52 -20.34 -1.74 0.85
C ASN A 52 -20.32 -3.04 0.04
N SER A 53 -20.65 -4.18 0.64
CA SER A 53 -20.52 -5.50 -0.02
C SER A 53 -21.50 -5.74 -1.17
N LYS A 54 -22.53 -4.89 -1.32
CA LYS A 54 -23.51 -4.98 -2.43
C LYS A 54 -23.07 -4.24 -3.69
N ARG A 55 -21.91 -3.57 -3.66
CA ARG A 55 -21.39 -2.81 -4.80
C ARG A 55 -20.04 -3.35 -5.24
N ASN A 56 -19.74 -3.14 -6.51
CA ASN A 56 -18.42 -3.45 -7.05
C ASN A 56 -17.50 -2.25 -6.84
N TYR A 57 -16.34 -2.52 -6.27
CA TYR A 57 -15.26 -1.58 -6.13
C TYR A 57 -13.99 -2.20 -6.69
N SER A 58 -13.08 -1.34 -7.14
CA SER A 58 -11.70 -1.72 -7.43
C SER A 58 -10.78 -0.63 -6.91
N TYR A 59 -9.52 -0.95 -6.67
CA TYR A 59 -8.52 0.03 -6.31
C TYR A 59 -7.21 -0.28 -7.03
N ASP A 60 -6.39 0.74 -7.21
CA ASP A 60 -5.02 0.63 -7.69
C ASP A 60 -4.04 1.09 -6.60
N ILE A 61 -2.77 0.72 -6.77
CA ILE A 61 -1.67 1.17 -5.94
C ILE A 61 -0.59 1.68 -6.87
N ASP A 62 -0.05 2.83 -6.52
CA ASP A 62 1.09 3.43 -7.20
C ASP A 62 2.17 3.79 -6.18
N VAL A 63 3.42 3.54 -6.55
CA VAL A 63 4.61 3.97 -5.82
C VAL A 63 5.21 5.14 -6.58
N LEU A 64 5.39 6.28 -5.91
CA LEU A 64 5.94 7.49 -6.52
C LEU A 64 7.24 7.91 -5.86
N PHE A 65 8.15 8.43 -6.67
CA PHE A 65 9.36 9.13 -6.25
C PHE A 65 9.46 10.46 -7.00
N ASP A 66 9.60 11.57 -6.27
CA ASP A 66 9.53 12.93 -6.82
C ASP A 66 8.30 13.15 -7.73
N GLY A 67 7.17 12.58 -7.34
CA GLY A 67 5.90 12.68 -8.08
C GLY A 67 5.82 11.82 -9.36
N LYS A 68 6.85 11.04 -9.68
CA LYS A 68 6.86 10.13 -10.83
C LYS A 68 6.52 8.71 -10.39
N SER A 69 5.62 8.05 -11.13
CA SER A 69 5.27 6.65 -10.89
C SER A 69 6.48 5.75 -11.17
N LEU A 70 6.72 4.83 -10.24
CA LEU A 70 7.70 3.74 -10.33
C LEU A 70 7.01 2.39 -10.57
N THR A 71 5.69 2.37 -10.58
CA THR A 71 4.90 1.16 -10.80
C THR A 71 4.86 0.90 -12.31
N PRO A 72 5.30 -0.28 -12.80
CA PRO A 72 5.18 -0.62 -14.21
C PRO A 72 3.70 -0.56 -14.66
N GLU A 73 3.44 -0.08 -15.88
CA GLU A 73 2.08 0.00 -16.45
C GLU A 73 1.38 -1.38 -16.50
N ASP A 74 2.15 -2.47 -16.58
CA ASP A 74 1.68 -3.86 -16.61
C ASP A 74 1.77 -4.56 -15.24
N ALA A 75 2.04 -3.84 -14.15
CA ALA A 75 2.09 -4.44 -12.82
C ALA A 75 0.70 -4.90 -12.39
N GLN A 76 0.40 -6.19 -12.60
CA GLN A 76 -0.76 -6.81 -12.00
C GLN A 76 -0.66 -6.66 -10.48
N ALA A 77 -1.70 -6.16 -9.84
CA ALA A 77 -1.79 -6.18 -8.39
C ALA A 77 -1.77 -7.66 -7.94
N VAL A 78 -0.60 -8.12 -7.49
CA VAL A 78 -0.37 -9.51 -7.11
C VAL A 78 -1.08 -9.76 -5.78
N ASP A 79 -2.13 -10.59 -5.87
CA ASP A 79 -2.79 -11.31 -4.78
C ASP A 79 -3.25 -10.42 -3.61
N SER A 80 -4.42 -9.79 -3.75
CA SER A 80 -5.05 -9.04 -2.66
C SER A 80 -5.66 -10.00 -1.64
N LYS A 81 -5.05 -10.13 -0.46
CA LYS A 81 -5.67 -10.86 0.66
C LYS A 81 -6.43 -9.92 1.58
N LEU A 82 -7.72 -10.21 1.77
CA LEU A 82 -8.54 -9.55 2.79
C LEU A 82 -8.30 -10.20 4.15
N ILE A 83 -7.98 -9.37 5.14
CA ILE A 83 -7.78 -9.77 6.54
C ILE A 83 -8.50 -8.80 7.47
N ASN A 84 -8.74 -9.20 8.72
CA ASN A 84 -9.45 -8.41 9.73
C ASN A 84 -10.80 -7.86 9.23
N THR A 85 -11.55 -8.70 8.53
CA THR A 85 -12.86 -8.32 7.97
C THR A 85 -13.90 -8.21 9.08
N ALA A 86 -14.64 -7.11 9.11
CA ALA A 86 -15.85 -6.96 9.92
C ALA A 86 -16.96 -6.39 9.05
N VAL A 87 -18.18 -6.87 9.26
CA VAL A 87 -19.36 -6.49 8.48
C VAL A 87 -20.41 -5.90 9.41
N SER A 88 -21.01 -4.78 9.01
CA SER A 88 -22.11 -4.14 9.70
C SER A 88 -23.45 -4.76 9.29
N ASN A 89 -24.52 -4.46 10.03
CA ASN A 89 -25.88 -4.82 9.66
C ASN A 89 -26.45 -4.01 8.47
N ARG A 90 -25.64 -3.15 7.84
CA ARG A 90 -25.97 -2.32 6.67
C ARG A 90 -25.22 -2.75 5.41
N ASP A 91 -24.60 -3.92 5.44
CA ASP A 91 -23.75 -4.44 4.37
C ASP A 91 -22.45 -3.66 4.15
N ASP A 92 -22.14 -2.67 5.00
CA ASP A 92 -20.81 -2.06 5.03
C ASP A 92 -19.82 -3.04 5.64
N PHE A 93 -18.64 -3.17 5.05
CA PHE A 93 -17.54 -3.95 5.58
C PHE A 93 -16.29 -3.09 5.72
N VAL A 94 -15.51 -3.39 6.76
CA VAL A 94 -14.15 -2.92 6.91
C VAL A 94 -13.21 -4.10 6.74
N ALA A 95 -12.09 -3.88 6.07
CA ALA A 95 -11.07 -4.89 5.86
C ALA A 95 -9.70 -4.24 5.69
N ILE A 96 -8.64 -5.02 5.88
CA ILE A 96 -7.32 -4.66 5.40
C ILE A 96 -7.05 -5.53 4.18
N ALA A 97 -6.79 -4.89 3.04
CA ALA A 97 -6.27 -5.56 1.86
C ALA A 97 -4.75 -5.47 1.87
N THR A 98 -4.08 -6.59 1.65
CA THR A 98 -2.62 -6.63 1.53
C THR A 98 -2.24 -7.05 0.12
N ASN A 99 -1.35 -6.28 -0.50
CA ASN A 99 -0.94 -6.44 -1.89
C ASN A 99 0.57 -6.67 -1.92
N HIS A 100 1.03 -7.60 -2.74
CA HIS A 100 2.46 -7.86 -2.92
C HIS A 100 2.96 -7.06 -4.11
N LEU A 101 3.85 -6.10 -3.88
CA LEU A 101 4.51 -5.36 -4.95
C LEU A 101 5.88 -5.98 -5.19
N THR A 102 6.11 -6.43 -6.43
CA THR A 102 7.40 -6.97 -6.87
C THR A 102 8.03 -6.05 -7.90
N ASP A 103 9.34 -6.19 -8.04
CA ASP A 103 10.11 -5.59 -9.13
C ASP A 103 10.07 -4.05 -9.17
N VAL A 104 9.80 -3.38 -8.05
CA VAL A 104 9.79 -1.91 -7.95
C VAL A 104 11.23 -1.41 -7.96
N VAL A 105 11.59 -0.60 -8.95
CA VAL A 105 12.95 -0.05 -9.11
C VAL A 105 13.03 1.30 -8.42
N MET A 106 13.72 1.32 -7.28
CA MET A 106 13.97 2.50 -6.45
C MET A 106 15.22 3.23 -6.96
N PRO A 107 15.11 4.45 -7.53
CA PRO A 107 16.23 5.09 -8.22
C PRO A 107 17.30 5.67 -7.28
N SER A 108 16.95 6.08 -6.07
CA SER A 108 17.88 6.73 -5.13
C SER A 108 17.34 6.69 -3.69
N ALA A 109 18.16 7.09 -2.71
CA ALA A 109 17.63 7.37 -1.38
C ALA A 109 16.62 8.53 -1.41
N GLY A 110 15.67 8.54 -0.46
CA GLY A 110 14.71 9.62 -0.30
C GLY A 110 13.35 9.17 0.25
N ILE A 111 12.37 10.05 0.13
CA ILE A 111 10.99 9.82 0.55
C ILE A 111 10.17 9.34 -0.64
N TYR A 112 9.48 8.24 -0.44
CA TYR A 112 8.59 7.63 -1.41
C TYR A 112 7.15 7.80 -0.98
N THR A 113 6.26 7.94 -1.96
CA THR A 113 4.82 8.03 -1.73
C THR A 113 4.16 6.74 -2.20
N LEU A 114 3.36 6.12 -1.35
CA LEU A 114 2.36 5.15 -1.75
C LEU A 114 1.05 5.89 -1.98
N LYS A 115 0.40 5.64 -3.09
CA LYS A 115 -0.87 6.25 -3.45
C LYS A 115 -1.85 5.16 -3.87
N ALA A 116 -2.97 5.07 -3.18
CA ALA A 116 -4.08 4.21 -3.59
C ALA A 116 -5.25 5.05 -4.07
N ARG A 117 -5.86 4.67 -5.19
CA ARG A 117 -7.09 5.27 -5.68
C ARG A 117 -8.18 4.21 -5.70
N LEU A 118 -9.34 4.58 -5.16
CA LEU A 118 -10.52 3.74 -5.11
C LEU A 118 -11.46 4.13 -6.24
N PHE A 119 -12.03 3.14 -6.90
CA PHE A 119 -12.94 3.33 -8.03
C PHE A 119 -14.29 2.66 -7.81
N ALA A 120 -15.31 3.27 -8.40
CA ALA A 120 -16.60 2.63 -8.63
C ALA A 120 -16.47 1.62 -9.76
N GLY A 121 -17.03 0.42 -9.59
CA GLY A 121 -17.08 -0.59 -10.65
C GLY A 121 -15.97 -1.63 -10.58
N LYS A 122 -15.99 -2.56 -11.55
CA LYS A 122 -15.05 -3.68 -11.64
C LYS A 122 -13.68 -3.25 -12.17
N ALA A 123 -12.64 -3.99 -11.82
CA ALA A 123 -11.26 -3.73 -12.23
C ALA A 123 -11.06 -3.67 -13.76
N ASP A 124 -11.88 -4.35 -14.56
CA ASP A 124 -11.73 -4.38 -16.03
C ASP A 124 -12.70 -3.45 -16.75
N SER A 125 -13.41 -2.58 -16.02
CA SER A 125 -14.33 -1.62 -16.65
C SER A 125 -13.54 -0.45 -17.25
N SER A 126 -13.90 -0.05 -18.47
CA SER A 126 -13.39 1.16 -19.13
C SER A 126 -13.93 2.46 -18.51
N GLU A 127 -14.98 2.37 -17.69
CA GLU A 127 -15.67 3.50 -17.06
C GLU A 127 -15.51 3.43 -15.55
N LYS A 128 -14.27 3.61 -15.06
CA LYS A 128 -14.00 3.74 -13.64
C LYS A 128 -14.05 5.20 -13.22
N GLU A 129 -14.92 5.51 -12.28
CA GLU A 129 -14.93 6.81 -11.61
C GLU A 129 -14.10 6.72 -10.32
N ILE A 130 -13.15 7.65 -10.13
CA ILE A 130 -12.41 7.76 -8.87
C ILE A 130 -13.36 8.25 -7.79
N ILE A 131 -13.46 7.47 -6.71
CA ILE A 131 -14.30 7.77 -5.54
C ILE A 131 -13.47 8.40 -4.42
N ASP A 132 -12.27 7.88 -4.17
CA ASP A 132 -11.44 8.28 -3.04
C ASP A 132 -9.96 8.04 -3.33
N GLU A 133 -9.10 8.71 -2.59
CA GLU A 133 -7.66 8.59 -2.71
C GLU A 133 -7.00 8.66 -1.33
N CYS A 134 -6.03 7.78 -1.08
CA CYS A 134 -5.23 7.80 0.14
C CYS A 134 -3.75 7.75 -0.22
N SER A 135 -2.94 8.51 0.53
CA SER A 135 -1.49 8.50 0.38
C SER A 135 -0.80 8.21 1.70
N GLY A 136 0.33 7.52 1.62
CA GLY A 136 1.22 7.20 2.71
C GLY A 136 2.66 7.37 2.27
N PHE A 137 3.59 7.41 3.22
CA PHE A 137 4.99 7.72 2.94
C PHE A 137 5.92 6.73 3.64
N PHE A 138 7.04 6.45 3.00
CA PHE A 138 8.15 5.70 3.60
C PHE A 138 9.48 6.27 3.10
N THR A 139 10.54 6.04 3.87
CA THR A 139 11.89 6.51 3.54
C THR A 139 12.81 5.35 3.21
N LEU A 140 13.67 5.55 2.22
CA LEU A 140 14.75 4.63 1.88
C LEU A 140 16.08 5.37 1.96
N ALA A 141 17.09 4.77 2.58
CA ALA A 141 18.41 5.36 2.75
C ALA A 141 19.53 4.41 2.33
N GLU A 142 20.68 4.95 1.94
CA GLU A 142 21.88 4.17 1.60
C GLU A 142 22.60 3.68 2.87
N ASP A 143 22.64 4.53 3.90
CA ASP A 143 23.49 4.35 5.09
C ASP A 143 22.81 4.82 6.38
N TRP A 144 21.64 4.28 6.70
CA TRP A 144 21.12 4.46 8.06
C TRP A 144 22.06 3.75 9.04
N MET A 145 22.82 4.55 9.80
CA MET A 145 23.44 4.02 10.99
C MET A 145 22.32 3.54 11.91
N ASN A 146 22.35 2.28 12.30
CA ASN A 146 21.69 1.84 13.53
C ASN A 146 22.33 2.65 14.66
N ASN A 147 21.88 3.89 14.84
CA ASN A 147 22.22 4.66 16.00
C ASN A 147 21.55 3.91 17.15
N GLU A 148 22.33 3.03 17.79
CA GLU A 148 22.49 3.16 19.23
C GLU A 148 22.48 4.67 19.49
N MET A 149 21.34 5.20 19.92
CA MET A 149 21.28 6.56 20.41
C MET A 149 22.30 6.57 21.55
N LYS A 150 23.54 6.94 21.26
CA LYS A 150 24.55 7.19 22.28
C LYS A 150 23.93 8.32 23.08
N LYS A 151 23.36 7.96 24.23
CA LYS A 151 22.93 8.92 25.24
C LYS A 151 24.15 9.77 25.50
N THR A 152 24.15 10.99 24.98
CA THR A 152 25.05 12.03 25.44
C THR A 152 24.74 12.19 26.92
N THR A 153 25.65 11.69 27.76
CA THR A 153 25.59 11.83 29.21
C THR A 153 26.33 13.09 29.59
#